data_AF-A0A0K8QT70-F1
#
_entry.id   AF-A0A0K8QT70-F1
#
_cell.length_a   1.000
_cell.length_b   1.000
_cell.length_c   1.000
_cell.angle_alpha   90.00
_cell.angle_beta   90.00
_cell.angle_gamma   90.00
#
_symmetry.space_group_name_H-M   'P 1'
#
loop_
_entity.id
_entity.type
_entity.pdbx_description
1 polymer ?
#
loop_
_entity_poly.entity_id
_entity_poly.type
_entity_poly.pdbx_seq_one_letter_code
_entity_poly.pdbx_strand_id
1 'polypeptide(L)'
;MLSFKRFVSLFMMGCLIIAISGCGNVQQQKQEAAAAQEAAEVLNKAHSELLSKANEEIAAVNKRVMDLNEKMKSTEKKLTDAQNKEIDEIEKLRASVNQRMHEIKNVSQADWESFKETFEKDMTDLQARLETICNEL
;
A
#
# COMPACT_ATOMS: atom_id res chain seq x y z
N MET A 1 -9.95 70.40 -22.69
CA MET A 1 -10.41 69.17 -22.01
C MET A 1 -10.73 68.11 -23.05
N LEU A 2 -9.72 67.36 -23.49
CA LEU A 2 -9.95 66.18 -24.32
C LEU A 2 -10.50 65.07 -23.42
N SER A 3 -11.67 64.57 -23.78
CA SER A 3 -12.49 63.67 -22.99
C SER A 3 -11.84 62.29 -22.85
N PHE A 4 -11.41 61.98 -21.62
CA PHE A 4 -10.87 60.71 -21.12
C PHE A 4 -11.67 59.45 -21.53
N LYS A 5 -12.93 59.63 -21.94
CA LYS A 5 -13.82 58.57 -22.44
C LYS A 5 -13.41 57.96 -23.78
N ARG A 6 -12.67 58.67 -24.64
CA ARG A 6 -12.24 58.12 -25.95
C ARG A 6 -11.00 57.23 -25.87
N PHE A 7 -10.18 57.37 -24.82
CA PHE A 7 -8.99 56.54 -24.63
C PHE A 7 -9.33 55.14 -24.10
N VAL A 8 -10.36 55.03 -23.25
CA VAL A 8 -10.81 53.75 -22.68
C VAL A 8 -11.50 52.87 -23.74
N SER A 9 -12.18 53.47 -24.72
CA SER A 9 -12.88 52.73 -25.78
C SER A 9 -11.94 52.15 -26.85
N LEU A 10 -10.72 52.67 -26.99
CA LEU A 10 -9.73 52.14 -27.95
C LEU A 10 -8.82 51.06 -27.32
N PHE A 11 -8.75 50.98 -26.00
CA PHE A 11 -7.93 49.99 -25.29
C PHE A 11 -8.66 48.63 -25.10
N MET A 12 -9.99 48.61 -25.18
CA MET A 12 -10.82 47.40 -25.05
C MET A 12 -10.96 46.59 -26.35
N MET A 13 -10.51 47.10 -27.50
CA MET A 13 -10.67 46.45 -28.81
C MET A 13 -9.33 46.03 -29.46
N GLY A 14 -8.26 45.95 -28.66
CA GLY A 14 -6.89 45.69 -29.13
C GLY A 14 -6.17 44.47 -28.54
N CYS A 15 -6.79 43.69 -27.66
CA CYS A 15 -6.14 42.52 -27.02
C CYS A 15 -6.95 41.22 -27.20
N LEU A 16 -7.49 40.99 -28.40
CA LEU A 16 -8.18 39.75 -28.77
C LEU A 16 -7.40 38.91 -29.80
N ILE A 17 -6.07 39.06 -29.86
CA ILE A 17 -5.19 38.19 -30.64
C ILE A 17 -3.93 37.88 -29.81
N ILE A 18 -4.07 37.02 -28.81
CA ILE A 18 -2.99 36.12 -28.39
C ILE A 18 -3.56 34.71 -28.45
N ALA A 19 -3.96 34.31 -29.66
CA ALA A 19 -4.23 32.92 -29.95
C ALA A 19 -2.88 32.23 -30.22
N ILE A 20 -2.48 31.39 -29.26
CA ILE A 20 -1.90 30.07 -29.50
C ILE A 20 -0.58 30.09 -30.32
N SER A 21 0.50 30.53 -29.69
CA SER A 21 1.86 30.09 -30.04
C SER A 21 2.43 29.28 -28.88
N GLY A 22 1.96 28.04 -28.78
CA GLY A 22 2.35 27.08 -27.75
C GLY A 22 1.97 25.64 -28.12
N CYS A 23 2.08 25.28 -29.41
CA CYS A 23 1.76 23.95 -29.94
C CYS A 23 2.88 22.90 -29.67
N GLY A 24 3.60 23.03 -28.56
CA GLY A 24 4.65 22.09 -28.14
C GLY A 24 4.29 21.27 -26.89
N ASN A 25 3.36 21.75 -26.06
CA ASN A 25 3.13 21.16 -24.72
C ASN A 25 1.96 20.18 -24.63
N VAL A 26 0.98 20.24 -25.53
CA VAL A 26 -0.23 19.40 -25.44
C VAL A 26 0.08 17.93 -25.70
N GLN A 27 1.01 17.64 -26.62
CA GLN A 27 1.40 16.27 -26.95
C GLN A 27 2.28 15.66 -25.84
N GLN A 28 3.15 16.47 -25.23
CA GLN A 28 3.99 16.06 -24.09
C GLN A 28 3.15 15.83 -22.82
N GLN A 29 2.20 16.71 -22.50
CA GLN A 29 1.25 16.50 -21.39
C GLN A 29 0.36 15.27 -21.59
N LYS A 30 -0.07 14.98 -22.83
CA LYS A 30 -0.86 13.78 -23.13
C LYS A 30 -0.04 12.50 -22.95
N GLN A 31 1.25 12.55 -23.26
CA GLN A 31 2.17 11.41 -23.12
C GLN A 31 2.54 11.15 -21.65
N GLU A 32 2.78 12.20 -20.86
CA GLU A 32 3.01 12.10 -19.41
C GLU A 32 1.76 11.60 -18.67
N ALA A 33 0.57 12.07 -19.04
CA ALA A 33 -0.69 11.59 -18.46
C ALA A 33 -0.95 10.10 -18.77
N ALA A 34 -0.64 9.65 -20.00
CA ALA A 34 -0.77 8.24 -20.37
C ALA A 34 0.21 7.36 -19.58
N ALA A 35 1.47 7.79 -19.43
CA ALA A 35 2.47 7.06 -18.65
C ALA A 35 2.10 7.00 -17.15
N ALA A 36 1.56 8.08 -16.58
CA ALA A 36 1.09 8.11 -15.20
C ALA A 36 -0.12 7.17 -14.99
N GLN A 37 -1.02 7.09 -15.97
CA GLN A 37 -2.16 6.18 -15.91
C GLN A 37 -1.71 4.71 -15.97
N GLU A 38 -0.79 4.37 -16.88
CA GLU A 38 -0.24 3.02 -16.98
C GLU A 38 0.49 2.60 -15.69
N ALA A 39 1.31 3.50 -15.11
CA ALA A 39 1.97 3.26 -13.84
C ALA A 39 0.98 3.01 -12.68
N ALA A 40 -0.13 3.76 -12.64
CA ALA A 40 -1.19 3.57 -11.65
C ALA A 40 -1.92 2.23 -11.83
N GLU A 41 -2.18 1.81 -13.08
CA GLU A 41 -2.80 0.51 -13.37
C GLU A 41 -1.89 -0.65 -12.95
N VAL A 42 -0.59 -0.57 -13.24
CA VAL A 42 0.41 -1.56 -12.81
C VAL A 42 0.48 -1.64 -11.28
N LEU A 43 0.53 -0.49 -10.60
CA LEU A 43 0.57 -0.46 -9.13
C LEU A 43 -0.71 -1.04 -8.52
N ASN A 44 -1.89 -0.68 -9.04
CA ASN A 44 -3.17 -1.22 -8.57
C ASN A 44 -3.26 -2.75 -8.75
N LYS A 45 -2.72 -3.27 -9.86
CA LYS A 45 -2.62 -4.70 -10.08
C LYS A 45 -1.70 -5.36 -9.07
N ALA A 46 -0.52 -4.78 -8.83
CA ALA A 46 0.45 -5.27 -7.84
C ALA A 46 -0.13 -5.27 -6.41
N HIS A 47 -0.86 -4.20 -6.03
CA HIS A 47 -1.61 -4.12 -4.77
C HIS A 47 -2.61 -5.28 -4.66
N SER A 48 -3.39 -5.52 -5.71
CA SER A 48 -4.43 -6.55 -5.73
C SER A 48 -3.84 -7.97 -5.64
N GLU A 49 -2.77 -8.24 -6.38
CA GLU A 49 -2.06 -9.52 -6.37
C GLU A 49 -1.45 -9.81 -4.99
N LEU A 50 -0.74 -8.83 -4.40
CA LEU A 50 -0.16 -8.99 -3.06
C LEU A 50 -1.25 -9.15 -2.00
N LEU A 51 -2.36 -8.40 -2.08
CA LEU A 51 -3.47 -8.54 -1.14
C LEU A 51 -4.14 -9.93 -1.26
N SER A 52 -4.31 -10.46 -2.47
CA SER A 52 -4.86 -11.81 -2.67
C SER A 52 -3.98 -12.86 -2.01
N LYS A 53 -2.66 -12.83 -2.28
CA LYS A 53 -1.69 -13.74 -1.66
C LYS A 53 -1.67 -13.60 -0.14
N ALA A 54 -1.68 -12.37 0.36
CA ALA A 54 -1.72 -12.08 1.79
C ALA A 54 -2.95 -12.68 2.47
N ASN A 55 -4.13 -12.58 1.84
CA ASN A 55 -5.37 -13.16 2.39
C ASN A 55 -5.28 -14.69 2.51
N GLU A 56 -4.72 -15.38 1.52
CA GLU A 56 -4.52 -16.83 1.55
C GLU A 56 -3.56 -17.24 2.68
N GLU A 57 -2.42 -16.55 2.78
CA GLU A 57 -1.42 -16.84 3.80
C GLU A 57 -1.90 -16.50 5.21
N ILE A 58 -2.64 -15.38 5.40
CA ILE A 58 -3.26 -15.05 6.68
C ILE A 58 -4.30 -16.09 7.09
N ALA A 59 -5.08 -16.63 6.14
CA ALA A 59 -6.01 -17.71 6.44
C ALA A 59 -5.27 -18.95 6.97
N ALA A 60 -4.13 -19.31 6.36
CA ALA A 60 -3.28 -20.40 6.83
C ALA A 60 -2.68 -20.11 8.22
N VAL A 61 -2.21 -18.88 8.46
CA VAL A 61 -1.72 -18.41 9.76
C VAL A 61 -2.82 -18.51 10.83
N ASN A 62 -4.04 -18.03 10.54
CA ASN A 62 -5.16 -18.09 11.47
C ASN A 62 -5.51 -19.53 11.84
N LYS A 63 -5.48 -20.45 10.87
CA LYS A 63 -5.66 -21.89 11.13
C LYS A 63 -4.59 -22.42 12.08
N ARG A 64 -3.31 -22.12 11.83
CA ARG A 64 -2.20 -22.55 12.71
C ARG A 64 -2.31 -21.98 14.12
N VAL A 65 -2.76 -20.74 14.28
CA VAL A 65 -3.04 -20.14 15.60
C VAL A 65 -4.17 -20.88 16.31
N MET A 66 -5.21 -21.32 15.59
CA MET A 66 -6.26 -22.16 16.17
C MET A 66 -5.70 -23.52 16.61
N ASP A 67 -4.92 -24.18 15.75
CA ASP A 67 -4.29 -25.47 16.07
C ASP A 67 -3.36 -25.35 17.29
N LEU A 68 -2.60 -24.25 17.38
CA LEU A 68 -1.77 -23.92 18.54
C LEU A 68 -2.60 -23.77 19.81
N ASN A 69 -3.71 -23.02 19.75
CA ASN A 69 -4.62 -22.84 20.87
C ASN A 69 -5.26 -24.15 21.33
N GLU A 70 -5.61 -25.04 20.40
CA GLU A 70 -6.14 -26.37 20.71
C GLU A 70 -5.08 -27.26 21.37
N LYS A 71 -3.86 -27.28 20.82
CA LYS A 71 -2.72 -27.99 21.42
C LYS A 71 -2.47 -27.52 22.85
N MET A 72 -2.37 -26.21 23.09
CA MET A 72 -2.18 -25.65 24.43
C MET A 72 -3.29 -26.03 25.42
N LYS A 73 -4.54 -26.16 24.96
CA LYS A 73 -5.66 -26.62 25.81
C LYS A 73 -5.59 -28.12 26.10
N SER A 74 -5.12 -28.91 25.13
CA SER A 74 -5.02 -30.37 25.25
C SER A 74 -3.82 -30.81 26.08
N THR A 75 -2.76 -30.01 26.09
CA THR A 75 -1.53 -30.31 26.84
C THR A 75 -1.67 -29.83 28.28
N GLU A 76 -1.68 -30.75 29.25
CA GLU A 76 -1.67 -30.41 30.70
C GLU A 76 -0.35 -29.75 31.17
N LYS A 77 0.64 -29.68 30.28
CA LYS A 77 1.95 -29.08 30.52
C LYS A 77 1.84 -27.56 30.47
N LYS A 78 2.32 -26.90 31.52
CA LYS A 78 2.51 -25.45 31.51
C LYS A 78 3.54 -25.07 30.46
N LEU A 79 3.23 -24.04 29.68
CA LEU A 79 4.15 -23.39 28.77
C LEU A 79 5.34 -22.83 29.55
N THR A 80 6.52 -22.91 28.94
CA THR A 80 7.70 -22.22 29.47
C THR A 80 7.59 -20.71 29.23
N ASP A 81 8.34 -19.90 29.99
CA ASP A 81 8.38 -18.45 29.79
C ASP A 81 8.83 -18.06 28.38
N ALA A 82 9.73 -18.85 27.78
CA ALA A 82 10.17 -18.67 26.40
C ALA A 82 9.04 -18.90 25.40
N GLN A 83 8.23 -19.95 25.60
CA GLN A 83 7.08 -20.24 24.75
C GLN A 83 5.98 -19.19 24.88
N ASN A 84 5.68 -18.71 26.10
CA ASN A 84 4.73 -17.62 26.31
C ASN A 84 5.20 -16.33 25.59
N LYS A 85 6.49 -15.99 25.73
CA LYS A 85 7.05 -14.83 25.04
C LYS A 85 6.98 -14.97 23.52
N GLU A 86 7.25 -16.15 22.98
CA GLU A 86 7.17 -16.39 21.54
C GLU A 86 5.73 -16.25 21.02
N ILE A 87 4.74 -16.73 21.78
CA ILE A 87 3.31 -16.53 21.48
C ILE A 87 2.96 -15.03 21.46
N ASP A 88 3.42 -14.25 22.44
CA ASP A 88 3.19 -12.81 22.47
C ASP A 88 3.80 -12.10 21.24
N GLU A 89 5.00 -12.50 20.83
CA GLU A 89 5.66 -11.94 19.63
C GLU A 89 4.94 -12.34 18.34
N ILE A 90 4.42 -13.56 18.25
CA ILE A 90 3.56 -14.02 17.15
C ILE A 90 2.29 -13.17 17.07
N GLU A 91 1.64 -12.87 18.20
CA GLU A 91 0.44 -12.03 18.23
C GLU A 91 0.72 -10.60 17.77
N LYS A 92 1.82 -10.00 18.23
CA LYS A 92 2.27 -8.67 17.77
C LYS A 92 2.55 -8.66 16.28
N LEU A 93 3.26 -9.65 15.77
CA LEU A 93 3.61 -9.74 14.35
C LEU A 93 2.36 -9.94 13.49
N ARG A 94 1.42 -10.80 13.93
CA ARG A 94 0.11 -10.96 13.28
C ARG A 94 -0.68 -9.66 13.23
N ALA A 95 -0.71 -8.90 14.33
CA ALA A 95 -1.37 -7.59 14.36
C ALA A 95 -0.72 -6.60 13.39
N SER A 96 0.61 -6.56 13.34
CA SER A 96 1.39 -5.73 12.41
C SER A 96 1.06 -6.07 10.94
N VAL A 97 1.07 -7.35 10.57
CA VAL A 97 0.73 -7.80 9.21
C VAL A 97 -0.71 -7.40 8.86
N ASN A 98 -1.68 -7.65 9.74
CA ASN A 98 -3.07 -7.26 9.51
C ASN A 98 -3.21 -5.75 9.27
N GLN A 99 -2.48 -4.92 10.04
CA GLN A 99 -2.46 -3.48 9.84
C GLN A 99 -1.90 -3.13 8.46
N ARG A 100 -0.74 -3.68 8.09
CA ARG A 100 -0.12 -3.41 6.78
C ARG A 100 -1.02 -3.85 5.61
N MET A 101 -1.78 -4.94 5.75
CA MET A 101 -2.78 -5.34 4.74
C MET A 101 -3.85 -4.27 4.50
N HIS A 102 -4.26 -3.52 5.52
CA HIS A 102 -5.21 -2.42 5.35
C HIS A 102 -4.57 -1.18 4.73
N GLU A 103 -3.27 -1.01 4.91
CA GLU A 103 -2.49 0.11 4.40
C GLU A 103 -2.04 -0.08 2.95
N ILE A 104 -1.99 -1.31 2.44
CA ILE A 104 -1.46 -1.66 1.11
C ILE A 104 -1.97 -0.76 -0.03
N LYS A 105 -3.26 -0.43 -0.03
CA LYS A 105 -3.90 0.39 -1.07
C LYS A 105 -3.49 1.87 -1.02
N ASN A 106 -2.91 2.31 0.09
CA ASN A 106 -2.46 3.69 0.33
C ASN A 106 -0.95 3.84 0.10
N VAL A 107 -0.25 2.75 -0.22
CA VAL A 107 1.20 2.78 -0.47
C VAL A 107 1.46 3.47 -1.81
N SER A 108 2.38 4.42 -1.80
CA SER A 108 2.78 5.13 -3.02
C SER A 108 3.65 4.24 -3.90
N GLN A 109 3.74 4.56 -5.20
CA GLN A 109 4.65 3.85 -6.10
C GLN A 109 6.11 3.92 -5.62
N ALA A 110 6.52 5.03 -5.00
CA ALA A 110 7.88 5.23 -4.51
C ALA A 110 8.22 4.32 -3.32
N ASP A 111 7.22 4.02 -2.48
CA ASP A 111 7.39 3.22 -1.26
C ASP A 111 7.05 1.74 -1.48
N TRP A 112 6.49 1.39 -2.65
CA TRP A 112 5.92 0.07 -2.94
C TRP A 112 6.89 -1.09 -2.70
N GLU A 113 8.11 -1.00 -3.24
CA GLU A 113 9.07 -2.10 -3.13
C GLU A 113 9.51 -2.32 -1.67
N SER A 114 9.76 -1.24 -0.91
CA SER A 114 10.13 -1.34 0.51
C SER A 114 8.98 -1.87 1.36
N PHE A 115 7.76 -1.43 1.08
CA PHE A 115 6.56 -1.97 1.71
C PHE A 115 6.43 -3.46 1.44
N LYS A 116 6.52 -3.87 0.17
CA LYS A 116 6.38 -5.26 -0.25
C LYS A 116 7.42 -6.15 0.41
N GLU A 117 8.70 -5.77 0.37
CA GLU A 117 9.79 -6.53 0.99
C GLU A 117 9.56 -6.72 2.49
N THR A 118 9.20 -5.64 3.19
CA THR A 118 8.92 -5.70 4.62
C THR A 118 7.71 -6.60 4.92
N PHE A 119 6.65 -6.46 4.12
CA PHE A 119 5.42 -7.23 4.28
C PHE A 119 5.66 -8.73 4.06
N GLU A 120 6.36 -9.10 2.98
CA GLU A 120 6.69 -10.49 2.67
C GLU A 120 7.64 -11.12 3.71
N LYS A 121 8.58 -10.32 4.23
CA LYS A 121 9.44 -10.74 5.35
C LYS A 121 8.62 -10.97 6.63
N ASP A 122 7.77 -10.03 7.02
CA ASP A 122 6.92 -10.14 8.22
C ASP A 122 6.02 -11.40 8.13
N MET A 123 5.48 -11.70 6.95
CA MET A 123 4.70 -12.91 6.70
C MET A 123 5.52 -14.19 6.82
N THR A 124 6.72 -14.22 6.23
CA THR A 124 7.64 -15.36 6.30
C THR A 124 8.05 -15.63 7.76
N ASP A 125 8.42 -14.57 8.49
CA ASP A 125 8.81 -14.65 9.89
C ASP A 125 7.64 -15.17 10.77
N LEU A 126 6.41 -14.70 10.50
CA LEU A 126 5.22 -15.16 11.22
C LEU A 126 4.96 -16.65 11.00
N GLN A 127 5.05 -17.11 9.75
CA GLN A 127 4.85 -18.52 9.43
C GLN A 127 5.91 -19.41 10.08
N ALA A 128 7.18 -19.02 10.03
CA ALA A 128 8.29 -19.76 10.62
C ALA A 128 8.15 -19.88 12.14
N ARG A 129 7.85 -18.77 12.82
CA ARG A 129 7.66 -18.76 14.29
C ARG A 129 6.48 -19.63 14.72
N LEU A 130 5.36 -19.56 13.99
CA LEU A 130 4.21 -20.44 14.23
C LEU A 130 4.56 -21.92 14.06
N GLU A 131 5.36 -22.26 13.05
CA GLU A 131 5.80 -23.64 12.85
C GLU A 131 6.71 -24.11 13.97
N THR A 132 7.68 -23.29 14.39
CA THR A 132 8.57 -23.59 15.52
C THR A 132 7.77 -23.86 16.79
N ILE A 133 6.89 -22.93 17.21
CA ILE A 133 6.14 -23.09 18.46
C ILE A 133 5.17 -24.28 18.41
N CYS A 134 4.53 -24.53 17.26
CA CYS A 134 3.66 -25.69 17.08
C CYS A 134 4.40 -27.03 17.16
N ASN A 135 5.68 -27.07 16.78
CA ASN A 135 6.51 -28.28 16.86
C ASN A 135 7.10 -28.51 18.26
N GLU A 136 7.21 -27.46 19.07
CA GLU A 136 7.70 -27.52 20.45
C GLU A 136 6.61 -27.88 21.49
N LEU A 137 5.34 -27.90 21.07
CA LEU A 137 4.15 -28.22 21.87
C LEU A 137 3.53 -29.58 21.51
#